data_AF-A0A3C0CWB9-F1
#
_entry.id   AF-A0A3C0CWB9-F1
#
_cell.length_a   1.000
_cell.length_b   1.000
_cell.length_c   1.000
_cell.angle_alpha   90.00
_cell.angle_beta   90.00
_cell.angle_gamma   90.00
#
_symmetry.space_group_name_H-M   'P 1'
#
loop_
_entity.id
_entity.type
_entity.pdbx_description
1 polymer ?
#
loop_
_entity_poly.entity_id
_entity_poly.type
_entity_poly.pdbx_seq_one_letter_code
_entity_poly.pdbx_strand_id
1 'polypeptide(L)'
;SRIDQLAFMPALNFGASVSTLAGQNIGAGKFDRVHQVFRWGILISGAITIAASIIAVTMPAQLLRIFLSDPAVIAIGVPYLRIVGA
;
A
#
# COMPACT_ATOMS: atom_id res chain seq x y z
N SER A 1 -4.18 7.46 -13.04
CA SER A 1 -5.40 6.65 -13.15
C SER A 1 -6.07 6.55 -11.77
N ARG A 2 -7.38 6.25 -11.65
CA ARG A 2 -8.05 6.07 -10.33
C ARG A 2 -7.41 4.95 -9.51
N ILE A 3 -6.86 3.95 -10.19
CA ILE A 3 -6.18 2.79 -9.62
C ILE A 3 -4.87 3.22 -8.93
N ASP A 4 -4.08 4.11 -9.55
CA ASP A 4 -2.84 4.61 -8.93
C ASP A 4 -3.12 5.38 -7.65
N GLN A 5 -4.16 6.21 -7.62
CA GLN A 5 -4.52 6.97 -6.42
C GLN A 5 -4.90 6.05 -5.25
N LEU A 6 -5.63 4.96 -5.51
CA LEU A 6 -5.96 3.98 -4.49
C LEU A 6 -4.73 3.23 -3.96
N ALA A 7 -3.70 3.04 -4.78
CA ALA A 7 -2.43 2.47 -4.33
C ALA A 7 -1.61 3.45 -3.47
N PHE A 8 -1.67 4.75 -3.76
CA PHE A 8 -0.91 5.78 -3.02
C PHE A 8 -1.55 6.23 -1.69
N MET A 9 -2.89 6.23 -1.58
CA MET A 9 -3.59 6.69 -0.37
C MET A 9 -3.18 5.94 0.91
N PRO A 10 -3.07 4.60 0.93
CA PRO A 10 -2.64 3.86 2.12
C PRO A 10 -1.24 4.24 2.56
N ALA A 11 -0.31 4.39 1.62
CA ALA A 11 1.07 4.77 1.92
C ALA A 11 1.15 6.16 2.58
N LEU A 12 0.39 7.13 2.07
CA LEU A 12 0.31 8.48 2.63
C LEU A 12 -0.31 8.48 4.04
N ASN A 13 -1.43 7.78 4.23
CA ASN A 13 -2.08 7.66 5.54
C ASN A 13 -1.19 6.99 6.58
N PHE A 14 -0.42 6.00 6.14
CA PHE A 14 0.51 5.28 7.01
C PHE A 14 1.69 6.16 7.41
N GLY A 15 2.28 6.91 6.48
CA GLY A 15 3.33 7.88 6.76
C GLY A 15 2.89 8.97 7.75
N ALA A 16 1.69 9.51 7.57
CA ALA A 16 1.09 10.46 8.51
C ALA A 16 0.93 9.84 9.91
N SER A 17 0.43 8.60 9.99
CA SER A 17 0.24 7.89 11.26
C SER A 17 1.56 7.65 12.00
N VAL A 18 2.61 7.22 11.29
CA VAL A 18 3.97 7.04 11.84
C VAL A 18 4.52 8.36 12.35
N SER A 19 4.34 9.46 11.60
CA SER A 19 4.76 10.80 12.00
C SER A 19 4.07 11.27 13.29
N THR A 20 2.75 11.09 13.39
CA THR A 20 1.99 11.41 14.60
C THR A 20 2.48 10.63 15.82
N LEU A 21 2.68 9.31 15.69
CA LEU A 21 3.17 8.46 16.77
C LEU A 21 4.61 8.84 17.18
N ALA A 22 5.47 9.17 16.22
CA ALA A 22 6.81 9.66 16.51
C ALA A 22 6.77 10.98 17.29
N GLY A 23 5.96 11.95 16.85
CA GLY A 23 5.78 13.23 17.52
C GLY A 23 5.26 13.10 18.96
N GLN A 24 4.30 12.20 19.21
CA GLN A 24 3.80 11.90 20.55
C GLN A 24 4.88 11.31 21.47
N ASN A 25 5.72 10.41 20.95
CA ASN A 25 6.81 9.82 21.74
C ASN A 25 7.93 10.83 22.02
N ILE A 26 8.27 11.69 21.05
CA ILE A 26 9.22 12.78 21.24
C ILE A 26 8.72 13.77 22.29
N GLY A 27 7.46 14.22 22.18
CA GLY A 27 6.85 15.13 23.16
C GLY A 27 6.76 14.56 24.58
N ALA A 28 6.72 13.22 24.71
CA ALA A 28 6.75 12.52 25.99
C ALA A 28 8.17 12.14 26.47
N GLY A 29 9.23 12.53 25.76
CA GLY A 29 10.63 12.19 26.08
C GLY A 29 11.00 10.70 25.88
N LYS A 30 10.16 9.93 25.19
CA LYS A 30 10.30 8.47 25.00
C LYS A 30 11.03 8.14 23.70
N PHE A 31 12.28 8.59 23.56
CA PHE A 31 13.05 8.43 22.32
C PHE A 31 13.28 6.97 21.90
N ASP A 32 13.42 6.04 22.86
CA ASP A 32 13.53 4.61 22.56
C ASP A 32 12.32 4.06 21.78
N ARG A 33 11.12 4.61 22.04
CA ARG A 33 9.89 4.21 21.35
C ARG A 33 9.79 4.79 19.95
N VAL A 34 10.49 5.87 19.64
CA VAL A 34 10.54 6.44 18.28
C VAL A 34 11.19 5.44 17.32
N HIS A 35 12.28 4.80 17.74
CA HIS A 35 12.92 3.73 16.97
C HIS A 35 11.99 2.53 16.76
N GLN A 36 11.20 2.17 17.78
CA GLN A 36 10.22 1.09 17.64
C GLN A 36 9.11 1.46 16.65
N VAL A 37 8.56 2.68 16.74
CA VAL A 37 7.54 3.18 15.80
C VAL A 37 8.04 3.13 14.37
N PHE A 38 9.30 3.50 14.13
CA PHE A 38 9.89 3.46 12.79
C PHE A 38 10.06 2.01 12.29
N ARG A 39 10.57 1.10 13.13
CA ARG A 39 10.76 -0.32 12.78
C ARG A 39 9.44 -1.00 12.46
N TRP A 40 8.42 -0.83 13.33
CA TRP A 40 7.09 -1.35 13.09
C TRP A 40 6.43 -0.70 11.88
N GLY A 41 6.68 0.59 11.67
CA GLY A 41 6.19 1.32 10.50
C GLY A 41 6.71 0.71 9.19
N ILE A 42 8.01 0.48 9.08
CA ILE A 42 8.60 -0.18 7.90
C ILE A 42 8.05 -1.60 7.73
N LEU A 43 7.95 -2.38 8.81
CA LEU A 43 7.54 -3.77 8.75
C LEU A 43 6.08 -3.92 8.31
N ILE A 44 5.17 -3.12 8.86
CA ILE A 44 3.75 -3.14 8.49
C ILE A 44 3.55 -2.58 7.08
N SER A 45 4.21 -1.47 6.72
CA SER A 45 4.13 -0.90 5.37
C SER A 45 4.65 -1.88 4.31
N GLY A 46 5.79 -2.51 4.58
CA GLY A 46 6.35 -3.55 3.71
C GLY A 46 5.43 -4.77 3.60
N ALA A 47 4.86 -5.24 4.70
CA ALA A 47 3.93 -6.37 4.69
C ALA A 47 2.68 -6.09 3.86
N ILE A 48 2.07 -4.90 4.01
CA ILE A 48 0.92 -4.47 3.22
C ILE A 48 1.28 -4.39 1.73
N THR A 49 2.43 -3.80 1.41
CA THR A 49 2.90 -3.65 0.03
C THR A 49 3.13 -5.00 -0.63
N ILE A 50 3.81 -5.93 0.05
CA ILE A 50 4.05 -7.30 -0.43
C ILE A 50 2.71 -8.02 -0.63
N ALA A 51 1.80 -7.95 0.33
CA ALA A 51 0.48 -8.58 0.22
C ALA A 51 -0.32 -8.03 -0.98
N ALA A 52 -0.33 -6.71 -1.17
CA ALA A 52 -0.99 -6.07 -2.30
C ALA A 52 -0.38 -6.48 -3.65
N SER A 53 0.96 -6.53 -3.74
CA SER A 53 1.68 -6.96 -4.93
C SER A 53 1.38 -8.43 -5.26
N ILE A 54 1.37 -9.33 -4.27
CA ILE A 54 0.98 -10.74 -4.47
C ILE A 54 -0.43 -10.84 -5.03
N ILE A 55 -1.39 -10.10 -4.49
CA ILE A 55 -2.79 -10.10 -4.99
C ILE A 55 -2.84 -9.59 -6.44
N ALA A 56 -2.13 -8.50 -6.74
CA ALA A 56 -2.09 -7.91 -8.08
C ALA A 56 -1.50 -8.87 -9.13
N VAL A 57 -0.46 -9.64 -8.78
CA VAL A 57 0.20 -10.58 -9.70
C VAL A 57 -0.59 -11.89 -9.84
N THR A 58 -1.15 -12.42 -8.74
CA THR A 58 -1.83 -13.72 -8.74
C THR A 58 -3.27 -13.66 -9.27
N MET A 59 -3.99 -12.56 -9.03
CA MET A 59 -5.42 -12.43 -9.37
C MET A 59 -5.76 -11.07 -10.04
N PRO A 60 -5.05 -10.64 -11.10
CA PRO A 60 -5.24 -9.33 -11.72
C PRO A 60 -6.65 -9.13 -12.30
N ALA A 61 -7.25 -10.16 -12.90
CA ALA A 61 -8.58 -10.06 -13.51
C ALA A 61 -9.69 -9.84 -12.47
N GLN A 62 -9.58 -10.51 -11.31
CA GLN A 62 -10.50 -10.37 -10.20
C GLN A 62 -10.35 -8.98 -9.54
N LEU A 63 -9.12 -8.49 -9.39
CA LEU A 63 -8.85 -7.14 -8.90
C LEU A 63 -9.45 -6.08 -9.83
N LEU A 64 -9.23 -6.20 -11.14
CA LEU A 64 -9.76 -5.25 -12.13
C LEU A 64 -11.29 -5.27 -12.18
N ARG A 65 -11.93 -6.44 -12.00
CA ARG A 65 -13.39 -6.58 -11.94
C ARG A 65 -14.06 -5.82 -10.79
N ILE A 66 -13.33 -5.45 -9.74
CA ILE A 66 -13.85 -4.61 -8.66
C ILE A 66 -14.11 -3.17 -9.16
N PHE A 67 -13.35 -2.71 -10.16
CA PHE A 67 -13.39 -1.34 -10.64
C PHE A 67 -13.90 -1.20 -12.08
N LEU A 68 -13.88 -2.29 -12.86
CA LEU A 68 -14.18 -2.31 -14.29
C LEU A 68 -15.21 -3.42 -14.57
N SER A 69 -16.26 -3.08 -15.31
CA SER A 69 -17.28 -4.05 -15.73
C SER A 69 -17.11 -4.51 -17.17
N ASP A 70 -16.36 -3.77 -17.99
CA ASP A 70 -16.15 -4.08 -19.41
C ASP A 70 -15.06 -5.15 -19.59
N PRO A 71 -15.39 -6.34 -20.14
CA PRO A 71 -14.44 -7.41 -20.40
C PRO A 71 -13.27 -7.00 -21.31
N ALA A 72 -13.49 -6.10 -22.27
CA ALA A 72 -12.44 -5.65 -23.19
C ALA A 72 -11.37 -4.82 -22.45
N VAL A 73 -11.80 -3.98 -21.50
CA VAL A 73 -10.87 -3.16 -20.70
C VAL A 73 -10.11 -4.03 -19.70
N ILE A 74 -10.75 -5.06 -19.12
CA ILE A 74 -10.09 -6.03 -18.23
C ILE A 74 -9.02 -6.81 -18.98
N ALA A 75 -9.29 -7.25 -20.21
CA ALA A 75 -8.32 -8.00 -21.03
C ALA A 75 -7.03 -7.21 -21.30
N ILE A 76 -7.13 -5.88 -21.44
CA ILE A 76 -5.98 -4.98 -21.62
C ILE A 76 -5.30 -4.69 -20.26
N GLY A 77 -6.06 -4.54 -19.19
CA GLY A 77 -5.52 -4.23 -17.86
C GLY A 77 -4.73 -5.37 -17.20
N VAL A 78 -5.06 -6.63 -17.50
CA VAL A 78 -4.38 -7.81 -16.93
C VAL A 78 -2.87 -7.85 -17.24
N PRO A 79 -2.41 -7.75 -18.51
CA PRO A 79 -0.98 -7.72 -18.81
C PRO A 79 -0.30 -6.49 -18.22
N TYR A 80 -0.97 -5.34 -18.18
CA TYR A 80 -0.45 -4.13 -17.54
C TYR A 80 -0.16 -4.35 -16.04
N LEU A 81 -1.10 -4.93 -15.30
CA LEU A 81 -0.91 -5.23 -13.87
C LEU A 81 0.17 -6.28 -13.60
N ARG A 82 0.36 -7.24 -14.51
CA ARG A 82 1.46 -8.22 -14.38
C ARG A 82 2.84 -7.59 -14.60
N ILE A 83 2.95 -6.59 -15.46
CA ILE A 83 4.22 -5.88 -15.72
C ILE A 83 4.52 -4.88 -14.60
N VAL A 84 3.51 -4.16 -14.11
CA VAL A 84 3.67 -3.16 -13.04
C VAL A 84 3.80 -3.80 -11.66
N GLY A 85 3.14 -4.94 -11.45
CA GLY A 85 3.14 -5.64 -10.17
C GLY A 85 4.33 -6.59 -9.95
N ALA A 86 5.11 -6.88 -11.00
CA ALA A 86 6.34 -7.68 -10.96
C ALA A 86 7.57 -6.77 -10.82
#